data_AF-A0A9D6GN63-F1
#
_entry.id   AF-A0A9D6GN63-F1
#
_cell.length_a   1.000
_cell.length_b   1.000
_cell.length_c   1.000
_cell.angle_alpha   90.00
_cell.angle_beta   90.00
_cell.angle_gamma   90.00
#
_symmetry.space_group_name_H-M   'P 1'
#
loop_
_entity.id
_entity.type
_entity.pdbx_description
1 polymer ?
#
loop_
_entity_poly.entity_id
_entity_poly.type
_entity_poly.pdbx_seq_one_letter_code
_entity_poly.pdbx_strand_id
1 'polypeptide(L)'
;MTDPLFTPPFPQPTRNKRTMLRRFFIGWHSWIHVLFEKSYTMKMGEVRGRGQLMYIANELPLVDRILKGGTEFPKHPELVKGLWPLIGNSVFSANGQDWEHQRAMVNPAFAHTALTKSMPMMVGAVDAFLDRIDGMDRRKAINIDPMMTHVAADIIFRTLFSQTLDSERSAIIHQAFGRFQRLSHSASMLDLYGLPNRWFARRSERPAQAIRNVFRPIVEERFTAFHAGETPAHKDILQSLIEARHPESGAHFT
;
A
#
# COMPACT_ATOMS: atom_id res chain seq x y z
N MET A 1 -32.15 -28.28 2.13
CA MET A 1 -31.87 -26.99 2.80
C MET A 1 -30.54 -26.52 2.25
N THR A 2 -30.51 -25.44 1.47
CA THR A 2 -29.25 -24.82 1.03
C THR A 2 -28.60 -24.15 2.24
N ASP A 3 -27.36 -24.53 2.56
CA ASP A 3 -26.58 -23.81 3.56
C ASP A 3 -26.58 -22.31 3.20
N PRO A 4 -26.75 -21.41 4.18
CA PRO A 4 -26.67 -19.98 3.92
C PRO A 4 -25.30 -19.65 3.33
N LEU A 5 -25.28 -18.80 2.30
CA LEU A 5 -24.05 -18.31 1.71
C LEU A 5 -23.17 -17.68 2.79
N PHE A 6 -21.86 -17.96 2.74
CA PHE A 6 -20.90 -17.33 3.64
C PHE A 6 -21.01 -15.82 3.54
N THR A 7 -21.34 -15.17 4.66
CA THR A 7 -21.35 -13.73 4.78
C THR A 7 -20.02 -13.28 5.39
N PRO A 8 -19.15 -12.58 4.66
CA PRO A 8 -17.88 -12.12 5.20
C PRO A 8 -18.11 -11.13 6.35
N PRO A 9 -17.17 -11.04 7.30
CA PRO A 9 -17.26 -10.06 8.37
C PRO A 9 -17.27 -8.65 7.77
N PHE A 10 -18.23 -7.83 8.19
CA PHE A 10 -18.34 -6.43 7.80
C PHE A 10 -18.54 -5.56 9.05
N PRO A 11 -18.11 -4.29 9.04
CA PRO A 11 -18.31 -3.40 10.18
C PRO A 11 -19.81 -3.24 10.45
N GLN A 12 -20.23 -3.31 11.71
CA GLN A 12 -21.60 -2.96 12.09
C GLN A 12 -21.65 -1.46 12.45
N PRO A 13 -22.10 -0.58 11.53
CA PRO A 13 -22.12 0.85 11.79
C PRO A 13 -23.16 1.17 12.85
N THR A 14 -22.92 2.22 13.63
CA THR A 14 -23.96 2.72 14.53
C THR A 14 -25.06 3.44 13.75
N ARG A 15 -26.30 3.38 14.23
CA ARG A 15 -27.43 4.14 13.66
C ARG A 15 -27.15 5.62 13.47
N ASN A 16 -26.67 6.28 14.53
CA ASN A 16 -26.48 7.72 14.57
C ASN A 16 -25.02 8.13 14.65
N LYS A 17 -24.71 9.32 14.13
CA LYS A 17 -23.40 9.95 14.25
C LYS A 17 -23.05 10.13 15.73
N ARG A 18 -21.90 9.59 16.15
CA ARG A 18 -21.38 9.75 17.52
C ARG A 18 -20.79 11.15 17.73
N THR A 19 -20.68 11.55 18.99
CA THR A 19 -20.02 12.81 19.39
C THR A 19 -18.54 12.82 18.95
N MET A 20 -17.98 14.01 18.76
CA MET A 20 -16.58 14.18 18.32
C MET A 20 -15.58 13.42 19.20
N LEU A 21 -15.77 13.46 20.53
CA LEU A 21 -14.89 12.76 21.47
C LEU A 21 -14.95 11.24 21.29
N ARG A 22 -16.15 10.65 21.16
CA ARG A 22 -16.28 9.20 20.91
C ARG A 22 -15.69 8.81 19.55
N ARG A 23 -15.85 9.67 18.53
CA ARG A 23 -15.27 9.45 17.20
C ARG A 23 -13.74 9.47 17.25
N PHE A 24 -13.14 10.30 18.09
CA PHE A 24 -11.68 10.31 18.29
C PHE A 24 -11.19 8.98 18.85
N PHE A 25 -11.77 8.49 19.94
CA PHE A 25 -11.34 7.23 20.58
C PHE A 25 -11.60 5.99 19.71
N ILE A 26 -12.72 5.96 18.98
CA ILE A 26 -13.00 4.88 18.03
C ILE A 26 -12.04 4.96 16.83
N GLY A 27 -11.90 6.15 16.26
CA GLY A 27 -11.03 6.42 15.11
C GLY A 27 -9.57 6.11 15.40
N TRP A 28 -9.14 6.22 16.66
CA TRP A 28 -7.80 5.82 17.10
C TRP A 28 -7.44 4.39 16.70
N HIS A 29 -8.43 3.49 16.70
CA HIS A 29 -8.24 2.09 16.35
C HIS A 29 -8.82 1.74 14.97
N SER A 30 -9.88 2.43 14.53
CA SER A 30 -10.51 2.15 13.23
C SER A 30 -11.34 3.33 12.71
N TRP A 31 -10.97 3.84 11.53
CA TRP A 31 -11.76 4.84 10.79
C TRP A 31 -13.12 4.31 10.33
N ILE A 32 -13.17 3.05 9.91
CA ILE A 32 -14.39 2.45 9.39
C ILE A 32 -15.48 2.41 10.47
N HIS A 33 -15.11 2.19 11.74
CA HIS A 33 -16.04 2.20 12.87
C HIS A 33 -16.48 3.62 13.29
N VAL A 34 -15.87 4.67 12.74
CA VAL A 34 -16.33 6.07 12.92
C VAL A 34 -17.52 6.37 12.01
N LEU A 35 -17.66 5.64 10.89
CA LEU A 35 -18.78 5.76 9.99
C LEU A 35 -20.06 5.20 10.62
N PHE A 36 -21.19 5.80 10.28
CA PHE A 36 -22.51 5.43 10.79
C PHE A 36 -23.40 5.01 9.62
N GLU A 37 -24.58 4.42 9.86
CA GLU A 37 -25.40 3.80 8.80
C GLU A 37 -25.62 4.72 7.59
N LYS A 38 -25.97 5.99 7.84
CA LYS A 38 -26.18 6.97 6.76
C LYS A 38 -24.91 7.26 5.94
N SER A 39 -23.71 7.08 6.51
CA SER A 39 -22.45 7.25 5.77
C SER A 39 -22.33 6.32 4.57
N TYR A 40 -22.99 5.16 4.63
CA TYR A 40 -22.96 4.14 3.57
C TYR A 40 -24.12 4.27 2.57
N THR A 41 -25.16 5.05 2.89
CA THR A 41 -26.39 5.14 2.07
C THR A 41 -26.68 6.53 1.53
N MET A 42 -26.11 7.59 2.12
CA MET A 42 -26.23 8.95 1.59
C MET A 42 -25.53 9.08 0.23
N LYS A 43 -26.03 9.94 -0.65
CA LYS A 43 -25.36 10.28 -1.92
C LYS A 43 -24.01 10.96 -1.69
N MET A 44 -24.00 11.93 -0.78
CA MET A 44 -22.81 12.66 -0.37
C MET A 44 -23.01 13.14 1.07
N GLY A 45 -21.93 13.20 1.83
CA GLY A 45 -21.96 13.75 3.18
C GLY A 45 -20.75 14.61 3.46
N GLU A 46 -20.95 15.60 4.30
CA GLU A 46 -19.94 16.57 4.67
C GLU A 46 -19.42 16.28 6.08
N VAL A 47 -18.10 16.30 6.24
CA VAL A 47 -17.41 16.12 7.51
C VAL A 47 -16.50 17.32 7.75
N ARG A 48 -16.96 18.22 8.64
CA ARG A 48 -16.17 19.35 9.13
C ARG A 48 -15.28 18.92 10.29
N GLY A 49 -13.97 19.07 10.13
CA GLY A 49 -12.96 18.96 11.17
C GLY A 49 -12.38 20.32 11.55
N ARG A 50 -11.37 20.34 12.42
CA ARG A 50 -10.63 21.57 12.73
C ARG A 50 -9.70 21.92 11.57
N GLY A 51 -10.09 22.89 10.75
CA GLY A 51 -9.30 23.36 9.60
C GLY A 51 -9.38 22.47 8.36
N GLN A 52 -10.20 21.41 8.39
CA GLN A 52 -10.37 20.51 7.27
C GLN A 52 -11.85 20.33 6.94
N LEU A 53 -12.17 20.47 5.66
CA LEU A 53 -13.46 20.11 5.09
C LEU A 53 -13.27 18.84 4.27
N MET A 54 -13.98 17.78 4.65
CA MET A 54 -13.95 16.50 3.93
C MET A 54 -15.34 16.16 3.44
N TYR A 55 -15.39 15.45 2.30
CA TYR A 55 -16.62 14.93 1.73
C TYR A 55 -16.52 13.41 1.59
N ILE A 56 -17.61 12.72 1.91
CA ILE A 56 -17.81 11.31 1.59
C ILE A 56 -18.74 11.29 0.39
N ALA A 57 -18.27 10.77 -0.75
CA ALA A 57 -19.03 10.68 -1.99
C ALA A 57 -19.38 9.22 -2.26
N ASN A 58 -20.68 8.92 -2.37
CA ASN A 58 -21.19 7.59 -2.73
C ASN A 58 -22.02 7.59 -4.03
N GLU A 59 -22.48 8.75 -4.49
CA GLU A 59 -23.20 8.89 -5.76
C GLU A 59 -22.28 8.52 -6.93
N LEU A 60 -22.63 7.46 -7.66
CA LEU A 60 -21.75 6.86 -8.67
C LEU A 60 -21.25 7.85 -9.74
N PRO A 61 -22.07 8.75 -10.31
CA PRO A 61 -21.58 9.78 -11.22
C PRO A 61 -20.52 10.70 -10.59
N LEU A 62 -20.65 11.03 -9.31
CA LEU A 62 -19.67 11.85 -8.59
C LEU A 62 -18.39 11.06 -8.32
N VAL A 63 -18.50 9.79 -7.91
CA VAL A 63 -17.34 8.90 -7.74
C VAL A 63 -16.58 8.75 -9.06
N ASP A 64 -17.28 8.56 -10.18
CA ASP A 64 -16.68 8.45 -11.51
C ASP A 64 -15.92 9.72 -11.88
N ARG A 65 -16.54 10.89 -11.67
CA ARG A 65 -15.89 12.19 -11.88
C ARG A 65 -14.62 12.34 -11.02
N ILE A 66 -14.68 11.97 -9.74
CA ILE A 66 -13.52 12.07 -8.85
C ILE A 66 -12.38 11.16 -9.32
N LEU A 67 -12.69 9.91 -9.67
CA LEU A 67 -11.68 8.92 -10.06
C LEU A 67 -11.11 9.13 -11.46
N LYS A 68 -11.86 9.77 -12.37
CA LYS A 68 -11.44 10.06 -13.76
C LYS A 68 -11.01 11.50 -13.98
N GLY A 69 -11.27 12.42 -13.05
CA GLY A 69 -10.97 13.85 -13.17
C GLY A 69 -9.47 14.20 -13.17
N GLY A 70 -8.59 13.20 -13.08
CA GLY A 70 -7.15 13.38 -13.20
C GLY A 70 -6.60 14.36 -12.16
N THR A 71 -6.12 15.50 -12.62
CA THR A 71 -5.52 16.55 -11.78
C THR A 71 -6.54 17.43 -11.06
N GLU A 72 -7.84 17.35 -11.40
CA GLU A 72 -8.93 18.07 -10.70
C GLU A 72 -9.06 17.62 -9.24
N PHE A 73 -8.74 16.35 -8.97
CA PHE A 73 -8.85 15.73 -7.63
C PHE A 73 -7.51 15.15 -7.19
N PRO A 74 -6.52 16.01 -6.85
CA PRO A 74 -5.21 15.52 -6.43
C PRO A 74 -5.31 14.76 -5.11
N LYS A 75 -4.36 13.85 -4.89
CA LYS A 75 -4.23 13.14 -3.61
C LYS A 75 -4.00 14.15 -2.50
N HIS A 76 -4.73 13.98 -1.40
CA HIS A 76 -4.65 14.89 -0.26
C HIS A 76 -3.22 14.90 0.35
N PRO A 77 -2.67 16.05 0.74
CA PRO A 77 -1.33 16.14 1.32
C PRO A 77 -1.12 15.26 2.56
N GLU A 78 -2.18 15.04 3.34
CA GLU A 78 -2.12 14.16 4.51
C GLU A 78 -1.89 12.69 4.14
N LEU A 79 -2.47 12.21 3.03
CA LEU A 79 -2.20 10.88 2.51
C LEU A 79 -0.72 10.76 2.11
N VAL A 80 -0.21 11.77 1.42
CA VAL A 80 1.21 11.82 0.98
C VAL A 80 2.15 11.81 2.19
N LYS A 81 1.88 12.66 3.18
CA LYS A 81 2.66 12.78 4.42
C LYS A 81 2.71 11.47 5.22
N GLY A 82 1.58 10.79 5.36
CA GLY A 82 1.50 9.51 6.11
C GLY A 82 2.32 8.39 5.47
N LEU A 83 2.51 8.43 4.15
CA LEU A 83 3.23 7.42 3.38
C LEU A 83 4.69 7.78 3.10
N TRP A 84 5.02 9.06 3.15
CA TRP A 84 6.35 9.59 2.82
C TRP A 84 7.52 8.84 3.47
N PRO A 85 7.49 8.45 4.77
CA PRO A 85 8.63 7.74 5.36
C PRO A 85 8.91 6.39 4.70
N LEU A 86 7.89 5.74 4.13
CA LEU A 86 8.01 4.42 3.51
C LEU A 86 8.39 4.50 2.04
N ILE A 87 7.71 5.36 1.28
CA ILE A 87 7.80 5.38 -0.19
C ILE A 87 8.32 6.69 -0.78
N GLY A 88 8.53 7.72 0.04
CA GLY A 88 9.03 9.03 -0.41
C GLY A 88 8.18 9.64 -1.52
N ASN A 89 8.85 10.27 -2.50
CA ASN A 89 8.21 10.64 -3.76
C ASN A 89 8.16 9.40 -4.67
N SER A 90 6.95 8.98 -5.02
CA SER A 90 6.70 7.78 -5.82
C SER A 90 5.42 7.96 -6.63
N VAL A 91 5.18 7.07 -7.60
CA VAL A 91 3.93 7.04 -8.38
C VAL A 91 2.66 6.94 -7.52
N PHE A 92 2.76 6.53 -6.26
CA PHE A 92 1.63 6.49 -5.32
C PHE A 92 1.40 7.82 -4.59
N SER A 93 2.45 8.61 -4.36
CA SER A 93 2.42 9.88 -3.60
C SER A 93 2.45 11.12 -4.49
N ALA A 94 3.01 11.04 -5.69
CA ALA A 94 3.09 12.14 -6.65
C ALA A 94 1.69 12.57 -7.16
N ASN A 95 1.59 13.82 -7.60
CA ASN A 95 0.42 14.42 -8.23
C ASN A 95 0.84 15.19 -9.49
N GLY A 96 -0.12 15.47 -10.38
CA GLY A 96 0.12 16.29 -11.58
C GLY A 96 1.17 15.70 -12.51
N GLN A 97 1.96 16.58 -13.12
CA GLN A 97 2.97 16.21 -14.11
C GLN A 97 4.03 15.24 -13.57
N ASP A 98 4.47 15.40 -12.31
CA ASP A 98 5.41 14.47 -11.67
C ASP A 98 4.86 13.03 -11.64
N TRP A 99 3.57 12.89 -11.32
CA TRP A 99 2.89 11.59 -11.38
C TRP A 99 2.80 11.06 -12.82
N GLU A 100 2.45 11.90 -13.79
CA GLU A 100 2.32 11.49 -15.19
C GLU A 100 3.65 10.97 -15.74
N HIS A 101 4.75 11.68 -15.48
CA HIS A 101 6.09 11.29 -15.91
C HIS A 101 6.54 9.99 -15.24
N GLN A 102 6.42 9.88 -13.91
CA GLN A 102 6.78 8.64 -13.21
C GLN A 102 5.93 7.46 -13.68
N ARG A 103 4.62 7.66 -13.88
CA ARG A 103 3.71 6.62 -14.36
C ARG A 103 4.07 6.17 -15.76
N ALA A 104 4.42 7.10 -16.66
CA ALA A 104 4.87 6.80 -18.01
C ALA A 104 6.17 5.98 -18.02
N MET A 105 7.12 6.28 -17.13
CA MET A 105 8.36 5.52 -16.97
C MET A 105 8.13 4.11 -16.41
N VAL A 106 7.22 3.97 -15.44
CA VAL A 106 6.96 2.70 -14.75
C VAL A 106 6.11 1.74 -15.58
N ASN A 107 5.10 2.23 -16.31
CA ASN A 107 4.12 1.40 -17.02
C ASN A 107 4.72 0.31 -17.94
N PRO A 108 5.77 0.59 -18.75
CA PRO A 108 6.37 -0.42 -19.63
C PRO A 108 6.87 -1.67 -18.89
N ALA A 109 7.42 -1.50 -17.68
CA ALA A 109 7.91 -2.60 -16.86
C ALA A 109 6.78 -3.56 -16.40
N PHE A 110 5.53 -3.10 -16.42
CA PHE A 110 4.34 -3.86 -16.02
C PHE A 110 3.44 -4.24 -17.21
N ALA A 111 3.90 -4.05 -18.45
CA ALA A 111 3.13 -4.41 -19.64
C ALA A 111 2.88 -5.93 -19.76
N HIS A 112 1.96 -6.34 -20.64
CA HIS A 112 1.47 -7.72 -20.77
C HIS A 112 2.57 -8.80 -20.89
N THR A 113 3.68 -8.48 -21.57
CA THR A 113 4.84 -9.38 -21.69
C THR A 113 5.52 -9.63 -20.35
N ALA A 114 5.58 -8.65 -19.46
CA ALA A 114 6.09 -8.80 -18.10
C ALA A 114 5.15 -9.64 -17.23
N LEU A 115 3.82 -9.47 -17.38
CA LEU A 115 2.83 -10.29 -16.67
C LEU A 115 2.91 -11.77 -17.07
N THR A 116 3.06 -12.07 -18.36
CA THR A 116 3.19 -13.45 -18.85
C THR A 116 4.42 -14.13 -18.26
N LYS A 117 5.55 -13.40 -18.12
CA LYS A 117 6.76 -13.89 -17.45
C LYS A 117 6.61 -14.01 -15.93
N SER A 118 5.79 -13.15 -15.33
CA SER A 118 5.60 -13.11 -13.88
C SER A 118 4.62 -14.15 -13.35
N MET A 119 3.66 -14.59 -14.18
CA MET A 119 2.63 -15.54 -13.76
C MET A 119 3.22 -16.85 -13.17
N PRO A 120 4.20 -17.54 -13.81
CA PRO A 120 4.78 -18.75 -13.22
C PRO A 120 5.45 -18.49 -11.86
N MET A 121 6.04 -17.30 -11.67
CA MET A 121 6.66 -16.91 -10.41
C MET A 121 5.63 -16.67 -9.30
N MET A 122 4.48 -16.09 -9.66
CA MET A 122 3.34 -15.94 -8.74
C MET A 122 2.77 -17.30 -8.33
N VAL A 123 2.61 -18.22 -9.29
CA VAL A 123 2.17 -19.60 -9.03
C VAL A 123 3.14 -20.28 -8.06
N GLY A 124 4.45 -20.19 -8.30
CA GLY A 124 5.43 -20.80 -7.39
C GLY A 124 5.44 -20.22 -5.96
N ALA A 125 5.03 -18.96 -5.77
CA ALA A 125 4.83 -18.39 -4.44
C ALA A 125 3.56 -18.96 -3.76
N VAL A 126 2.50 -19.17 -4.53
CA VAL A 126 1.26 -19.81 -4.05
C VAL A 126 1.51 -21.27 -3.70
N ASP A 127 2.24 -22.02 -4.52
CA ASP A 127 2.60 -23.42 -4.24
C ASP A 127 3.35 -23.53 -2.91
N ALA A 128 4.39 -22.70 -2.71
CA ALA A 128 5.14 -22.67 -1.45
C ALA A 128 4.26 -22.28 -0.23
N PHE A 129 3.26 -21.42 -0.44
CA PHE A 129 2.30 -21.05 0.58
C PHE A 129 1.34 -22.22 0.92
N LEU A 130 0.87 -22.96 -0.09
CA LEU A 130 0.02 -24.14 0.10
C LEU A 130 0.78 -25.27 0.80
N ASP A 131 2.02 -25.57 0.37
CA ASP A 131 2.89 -26.55 1.03
C ASP A 131 3.06 -26.23 2.52
N ARG A 132 3.23 -24.94 2.84
CA ARG A 132 3.33 -24.47 4.23
C ARG A 132 2.04 -24.67 5.01
N ILE A 133 0.87 -24.49 4.40
CA ILE A 133 -0.43 -24.76 5.04
C ILE A 133 -0.62 -26.26 5.26
N ASP A 134 -0.27 -27.09 4.28
CA ASP A 134 -0.44 -28.54 4.35
C ASP A 134 0.45 -29.19 5.40
N GLY A 135 1.60 -28.57 5.72
CA GLY A 135 2.43 -28.94 6.86
C GLY A 135 1.89 -28.55 8.24
N MET A 136 0.79 -27.79 8.35
CA MET A 136 0.21 -27.36 9.62
C MET A 136 -0.85 -28.32 10.15
N ASP A 137 -1.07 -28.30 11.47
CA ASP A 137 -2.16 -29.04 12.11
C ASP A 137 -3.52 -28.40 11.77
N ARG A 138 -4.20 -28.96 10.76
CA ARG A 138 -5.51 -28.51 10.27
C ARG A 138 -6.64 -28.57 11.30
N ARG A 139 -6.41 -29.19 12.46
CA ARG A 139 -7.36 -29.20 13.59
C ARG A 139 -7.32 -27.91 14.40
N LYS A 140 -6.28 -27.09 14.24
CA LYS A 140 -6.13 -25.80 14.91
C LYS A 140 -6.47 -24.67 13.95
N ALA A 141 -6.94 -23.55 14.52
CA ALA A 141 -7.11 -22.33 13.75
C ALA A 141 -5.75 -21.87 13.21
N ILE A 142 -5.70 -21.62 11.90
CA ILE A 142 -4.51 -21.09 11.22
C ILE A 142 -4.64 -19.57 11.14
N ASN A 143 -3.63 -18.85 11.64
CA ASN A 143 -3.60 -17.40 11.49
C ASN A 143 -3.12 -17.02 10.08
N ILE A 144 -4.07 -16.68 9.21
CA ILE A 144 -3.80 -16.41 7.78
C ILE A 144 -3.14 -15.05 7.54
N ASP A 145 -3.29 -14.08 8.43
CA ASP A 145 -2.81 -12.70 8.27
C ASP A 145 -1.28 -12.59 8.01
N PRO A 146 -0.40 -13.18 8.85
CA PRO A 146 1.03 -13.18 8.59
C PRO A 146 1.39 -14.01 7.34
N MET A 147 0.61 -15.04 7.03
CA MET A 147 0.87 -15.90 5.86
C MET A 147 0.50 -15.19 4.55
N MET A 148 -0.59 -14.42 4.53
CA MET A 148 -0.97 -13.57 3.40
C MET A 148 0.04 -12.44 3.18
N THR A 149 0.55 -11.86 4.27
CA THR A 149 1.65 -10.88 4.18
C THR A 149 2.91 -11.52 3.57
N HIS A 150 3.24 -12.74 3.99
CA HIS A 150 4.39 -13.49 3.46
C HIS A 150 4.23 -13.79 1.96
N VAL A 151 3.12 -14.39 1.52
CA VAL A 151 2.94 -14.75 0.10
C VAL A 151 2.91 -13.51 -0.80
N ALA A 152 2.30 -12.41 -0.37
CA ALA A 152 2.32 -11.16 -1.12
C ALA A 152 3.75 -10.61 -1.26
N ALA A 153 4.54 -10.65 -0.19
CA ALA A 153 5.93 -10.23 -0.23
C ALA A 153 6.81 -11.19 -1.05
N ASP A 154 6.57 -12.50 -1.00
CA ASP A 154 7.31 -13.49 -1.81
C ASP A 154 7.00 -13.31 -3.31
N ILE A 155 5.76 -13.02 -3.68
CA ILE A 155 5.39 -12.64 -5.06
C ILE A 155 6.19 -11.42 -5.52
N ILE A 156 6.28 -10.37 -4.70
CA ILE A 156 7.08 -9.17 -5.02
C ILE A 156 8.54 -9.57 -5.21
N PHE A 157 9.11 -10.39 -4.33
CA PHE A 157 10.49 -10.84 -4.42
C PHE A 157 10.79 -11.62 -5.70
N ARG A 158 9.93 -12.57 -6.05
CA ARG A 158 10.13 -13.39 -7.25
C ARG A 158 9.95 -12.57 -8.51
N THR A 159 8.91 -11.74 -8.57
CA THR A 159 8.55 -11.01 -9.80
C THR A 159 9.39 -9.76 -10.05
N LEU A 160 9.74 -9.01 -9.00
CA LEU A 160 10.58 -7.82 -9.14
C LEU A 160 12.08 -8.16 -9.14
N PHE A 161 12.51 -9.14 -8.34
CA PHE A 161 13.93 -9.35 -8.03
C PHE A 161 14.46 -10.72 -8.41
N SER A 162 13.65 -11.59 -9.02
CA SER A 162 14.03 -12.98 -9.36
C SER A 162 14.58 -13.76 -8.16
N GLN A 163 14.11 -13.47 -6.95
CA GLN A 163 14.58 -14.06 -5.70
C GLN A 163 13.39 -14.60 -4.89
N THR A 164 13.62 -15.61 -4.05
CA THR A 164 12.63 -16.03 -3.05
C THR A 164 12.78 -15.22 -1.78
N LEU A 165 11.69 -15.02 -1.05
CA LEU A 165 11.70 -14.36 0.25
C LEU A 165 12.02 -15.35 1.37
N ASP A 166 13.13 -15.16 2.06
CA ASP A 166 13.46 -15.94 3.26
C ASP A 166 12.59 -15.56 4.47
N SER A 167 12.58 -16.43 5.49
CA SER A 167 11.78 -16.25 6.69
C SER A 167 12.18 -15.04 7.55
N GLU A 168 13.46 -14.66 7.55
CA GLU A 168 13.97 -13.56 8.36
C GLU A 168 13.49 -12.23 7.79
N ARG A 169 13.71 -11.99 6.49
CA ARG A 169 13.23 -10.81 5.76
C ARG A 169 11.71 -10.72 5.82
N SER A 170 11.01 -11.86 5.70
CA SER A 170 9.54 -11.90 5.84
C SER A 170 9.08 -11.43 7.22
N ALA A 171 9.72 -11.90 8.29
CA ALA A 171 9.38 -11.50 9.65
C ALA A 171 9.62 -10.00 9.87
N ILE A 172 10.72 -9.47 9.32
CA ILE A 172 11.02 -8.03 9.35
C ILE A 172 9.91 -7.23 8.64
N ILE A 173 9.55 -7.60 7.41
CA ILE A 173 8.50 -6.92 6.63
C ILE A 173 7.19 -6.91 7.42
N HIS A 174 6.71 -8.07 7.88
CA HIS A 174 5.43 -8.16 8.58
C HIS A 174 5.40 -7.29 9.86
N GLN A 175 6.41 -7.41 10.73
CA GLN A 175 6.46 -6.66 11.98
C GLN A 175 6.67 -5.16 11.77
N ALA A 176 7.52 -4.78 10.82
CA ALA A 176 7.79 -3.39 10.51
C ALA A 176 6.57 -2.72 9.85
N PHE A 177 5.90 -3.41 8.92
CA PHE A 177 4.72 -2.89 8.23
C PHE A 177 3.56 -2.62 9.20
N GLY A 178 3.25 -3.59 10.07
CA GLY A 178 2.21 -3.38 11.10
C GLY A 178 2.56 -2.23 12.07
N ARG A 179 3.84 -2.07 12.45
CA ARG A 179 4.29 -0.94 13.28
C ARG A 179 4.17 0.39 12.55
N PHE A 180 4.60 0.45 11.29
CA PHE A 180 4.50 1.63 10.45
C PHE A 180 3.06 2.08 10.29
N GLN A 181 2.15 1.17 9.91
CA GLN A 181 0.73 1.46 9.73
C GLN A 181 0.10 2.03 11.00
N ARG A 182 0.35 1.41 12.17
CA ARG A 182 -0.18 1.91 13.45
C ARG A 182 0.31 3.33 13.76
N LEU A 183 1.61 3.59 13.61
CA LEU A 183 2.20 4.89 13.93
C LEU A 183 1.76 5.97 12.93
N SER A 184 1.72 5.65 11.64
CA SER A 184 1.24 6.54 10.58
C SER A 184 -0.25 6.89 10.80
N HIS A 185 -1.09 5.88 11.06
CA HIS A 185 -2.50 6.09 11.40
C HIS A 185 -2.68 6.96 12.65
N SER A 186 -1.95 6.71 13.73
CA SER A 186 -1.99 7.56 14.93
C SER A 186 -1.56 9.01 14.64
N ALA A 187 -0.55 9.21 13.79
CA ALA A 187 -0.12 10.56 13.40
C ALA A 187 -1.23 11.29 12.62
N SER A 188 -1.83 10.65 11.61
CA SER A 188 -2.91 11.24 10.81
C SER A 188 -4.19 11.45 11.63
N MET A 189 -4.47 10.58 12.61
CA MET A 189 -5.56 10.79 13.57
C MET A 189 -5.36 12.04 14.41
N LEU A 190 -4.13 12.32 14.89
CA LEU A 190 -3.85 13.53 15.64
C LEU A 190 -3.96 14.78 14.75
N ASP A 191 -3.45 14.72 13.51
CA ASP A 191 -3.59 15.81 12.54
C ASP A 191 -5.04 16.18 12.26
N LEU A 192 -5.90 15.19 12.04
CA LEU A 192 -7.33 15.42 11.77
C LEU A 192 -8.02 16.26 12.86
N TYR A 193 -7.59 16.10 14.12
CA TYR A 193 -8.15 16.82 15.27
C TYR A 193 -7.34 18.07 15.66
N GLY A 194 -6.29 18.40 14.89
CA GLY A 194 -5.41 19.55 15.14
C GLY A 194 -4.51 19.37 16.36
N LEU A 195 -4.14 18.13 16.69
CA LEU A 195 -3.31 17.78 17.83
C LEU A 195 -1.84 17.53 17.40
N PRO A 196 -0.85 17.75 18.28
CA PRO A 196 0.55 17.50 17.95
C PRO A 196 0.82 16.02 17.63
N ASN A 197 1.32 15.72 16.44
CA ASN A 197 1.56 14.36 15.94
C ASN A 197 3.05 13.96 15.89
N ARG A 198 3.97 14.90 16.11
CA ARG A 198 5.41 14.77 15.72
C ARG A 198 6.07 13.53 16.33
N TRP A 199 5.62 13.13 17.51
CA TRP A 199 6.08 11.93 18.20
C TRP A 199 5.78 10.64 17.44
N PHE A 200 4.56 10.51 16.90
CA PHE A 200 4.14 9.35 16.11
C PHE A 200 4.76 9.37 14.71
N ALA A 201 4.76 10.55 14.08
CA ALA A 201 5.36 10.76 12.76
C ALA A 201 6.86 10.39 12.77
N ARG A 202 7.64 10.90 13.72
CA ARG A 202 9.06 10.53 13.82
C ARG A 202 9.28 9.06 14.14
N ARG A 203 8.40 8.45 14.97
CA ARG A 203 8.51 7.03 15.28
C ARG A 203 8.19 6.13 14.10
N SER A 204 7.38 6.57 13.14
CA SER A 204 7.04 5.77 11.95
C SER A 204 8.23 5.64 10.99
N GLU A 205 9.22 6.54 11.06
CA GLU A 205 10.42 6.50 10.21
C GLU A 205 11.26 5.23 10.44
N ARG A 206 11.43 4.79 11.69
CA ARG A 206 12.23 3.59 11.99
C ARG A 206 11.69 2.29 11.37
N PRO A 207 10.41 1.92 11.53
CA PRO A 207 9.86 0.75 10.85
C PRO A 207 9.82 0.93 9.33
N ALA A 208 9.58 2.15 8.82
CA ALA A 208 9.67 2.40 7.39
C ALA A 208 11.08 2.15 6.84
N GLN A 209 12.12 2.61 7.55
CA GLN A 209 13.51 2.34 7.22
C GLN A 209 13.83 0.84 7.27
N ALA A 210 13.29 0.11 8.26
CA ALA A 210 13.48 -1.34 8.34
C ALA A 210 12.94 -2.07 7.09
N ILE A 211 11.77 -1.66 6.58
CA ILE A 211 11.21 -2.19 5.32
C ILE A 211 12.12 -1.81 4.14
N ARG A 212 12.53 -0.54 4.04
CA ARG A 212 13.42 -0.08 2.97
C ARG A 212 14.74 -0.85 2.95
N ASN A 213 15.30 -1.16 4.11
CA ASN A 213 16.56 -1.90 4.24
C ASN A 213 16.46 -3.35 3.75
N VAL A 214 15.27 -3.94 3.65
CA VAL A 214 15.09 -5.28 3.08
C VAL A 214 15.29 -5.26 1.56
N PHE A 215 14.86 -4.19 0.89
CA PHE A 215 14.94 -4.06 -0.57
C PHE A 215 16.20 -3.34 -1.05
N ARG A 216 16.70 -2.41 -0.23
CA ARG A 216 17.79 -1.50 -0.58
C ARG A 216 19.04 -2.20 -1.13
N PRO A 217 19.60 -3.26 -0.50
CA PRO A 217 20.81 -3.90 -1.01
C PRO A 217 20.62 -4.46 -2.44
N ILE A 218 19.45 -5.05 -2.70
CA ILE A 218 19.11 -5.63 -4.00
C ILE A 218 19.03 -4.54 -5.08
N VAL A 219 18.40 -3.42 -4.75
CA VAL A 219 18.23 -2.29 -5.67
C VAL A 219 19.56 -1.58 -5.91
N GLU A 220 20.32 -1.28 -4.85
CA GLU A 220 21.61 -0.58 -4.94
C GLU A 220 22.63 -1.40 -5.74
N GLU A 221 22.74 -2.70 -5.49
CA GLU A 221 23.63 -3.59 -6.26
C GLU A 221 23.34 -3.53 -7.76
N ARG A 222 22.07 -3.71 -8.15
CA ARG A 222 21.70 -3.71 -9.58
C ARG A 222 21.79 -2.35 -10.23
N PHE A 223 21.45 -1.29 -9.49
CA PHE A 223 21.55 0.08 -9.97
C PHE A 223 23.01 0.46 -10.23
N THR A 224 23.92 0.12 -9.31
CA THR A 224 25.36 0.34 -9.49
C THR A 224 25.92 -0.47 -10.67
N ALA A 225 25.58 -1.75 -10.79
CA ALA A 225 26.02 -2.59 -11.91
C ALA A 225 25.57 -2.04 -13.28
N PHE A 226 24.33 -1.58 -13.38
CA PHE A 226 23.81 -0.93 -14.60
C PHE A 226 24.61 0.31 -14.98
N HIS A 227 24.90 1.18 -14.01
CA HIS A 227 25.69 2.39 -14.26
C HIS A 227 27.18 2.12 -14.52
N ALA A 228 27.70 0.97 -14.08
CA ALA A 228 29.03 0.49 -14.44
C ALA A 228 29.09 -0.13 -15.85
N GLY A 229 27.96 -0.28 -16.55
CA GLY A 229 27.88 -0.88 -17.89
C GLY A 229 27.94 -2.41 -17.87
N GLU A 230 27.66 -3.04 -16.73
CA GLU A 230 27.63 -4.49 -16.61
C GLU A 230 26.39 -5.09 -17.30
N THR A 231 26.50 -6.34 -17.74
CA THR A 231 25.36 -7.06 -18.32
C THR A 231 24.42 -7.51 -17.21
N PRO A 232 23.10 -7.23 -17.30
CA PRO A 232 22.16 -7.64 -16.27
C PRO A 232 22.11 -9.15 -16.08
N ALA A 233 22.25 -9.60 -14.82
CA ALA A 233 22.10 -11.01 -14.46
C ALA A 233 20.67 -11.53 -14.67
N HIS A 234 19.67 -10.65 -14.52
CA HIS A 234 18.25 -10.99 -14.66
C HIS A 234 17.51 -9.96 -15.50
N LYS A 235 16.52 -10.41 -16.28
CA LYS A 235 15.61 -9.56 -17.06
C LYS A 235 14.21 -9.53 -16.44
N ASP A 236 14.15 -9.03 -15.21
CA ASP A 236 12.91 -8.90 -14.43
C ASP A 236 12.40 -7.45 -14.41
N ILE A 237 11.37 -7.21 -13.59
CA ILE A 237 10.72 -5.89 -13.52
C ILE A 237 11.67 -4.85 -12.94
N LEU A 238 12.52 -5.17 -11.95
CA LEU A 238 13.49 -4.21 -11.43
C LEU A 238 14.47 -3.80 -12.54
N GLN A 239 14.98 -4.73 -13.35
CA GLN A 239 15.84 -4.37 -14.47
C GLN A 239 15.13 -3.45 -15.47
N SER A 240 13.87 -3.76 -15.78
CA SER A 240 13.04 -2.93 -16.66
C SER A 240 12.79 -1.52 -16.11
N LEU A 241 12.70 -1.38 -14.79
CA LEU A 241 12.56 -0.08 -14.11
C LEU A 241 13.88 0.71 -14.13
N ILE A 242 15.02 0.06 -13.91
CA ILE A 242 16.34 0.71 -13.99
C ILE A 242 16.58 1.24 -15.41
N GLU A 243 16.23 0.46 -16.43
CA GLU A 243 16.35 0.83 -17.84
C GLU A 243 15.31 1.85 -18.31
N ALA A 244 14.27 2.12 -17.51
CA ALA A 244 13.20 3.04 -17.88
C ALA A 244 13.75 4.44 -18.16
N ARG A 245 13.20 5.10 -19.18
CA ARG A 245 13.60 6.44 -19.61
C ARG A 245 12.43 7.39 -19.50
N HIS A 246 12.74 8.59 -19.00
CA HIS A 246 11.80 9.70 -18.97
C HIS A 246 11.33 10.02 -20.40
N PRO A 247 10.02 10.20 -20.63
CA PRO A 247 9.47 10.36 -21.98
C PRO A 247 10.03 11.58 -22.72
N GLU A 248 10.29 12.68 -22.02
CA GLU A 248 10.82 13.92 -22.61
C GLU A 248 12.35 14.00 -22.59
N SER A 249 12.98 13.88 -21.41
CA SER A 249 14.43 14.06 -21.27
C SER A 249 15.28 12.83 -21.63
N GLY A 250 14.67 11.65 -21.75
CA GLY A 250 15.40 10.39 -21.96
C GLY A 250 16.24 9.91 -20.78
N ALA A 251 16.19 10.63 -19.64
CA ALA A 251 16.95 10.33 -18.43
C ALA A 251 16.40 9.09 -17.71
N HIS A 252 17.29 8.35 -17.04
CA HIS A 252 16.92 7.25 -16.16
C HIS A 252 16.44 7.75 -14.79
N PHE A 253 15.90 6.84 -13.98
CA PHE A 253 15.77 7.12 -12.55
C PHE A 253 17.17 7.36 -11.93
N THR A 254 17.23 8.24 -10.94
CA THR A 254 18.46 8.64 -10.22
C THR A 254 18.37 8.32 -8.75
#